data_AF-A0A1H5GD53-F1
#
_entry.id   AF-A0A1H5GD53-F1
#
_cell.length_a   1.000
_cell.length_b   1.000
_cell.length_c   1.000
_cell.angle_alpha   90.00
_cell.angle_beta   90.00
_cell.angle_gamma   90.00
#
_symmetry.space_group_name_H-M   'P 1'
#
loop_
_entity.id
_entity.type
_entity.pdbx_description
1 polymer ?
#
loop_
_entity_poly.entity_id
_entity_poly.type
_entity_poly.pdbx_seq_one_letter_code
_entity_poly.pdbx_strand_id
1 'polypeptide(L)' 'MKKQILNLGKPLTKEKQVQINGGRKQCKPHSVCIDYGRHCAELECVFGPF' A
#
# COMPACT_ATOMS: atom_id res chain seq x y z
N MET A 1 21.77 0.47 -4.97
CA MET A 1 21.10 -0.49 -5.88
C MET A 1 19.68 0.00 -6.16
N LYS A 2 19.37 0.42 -7.39
CA LYS A 2 18.02 0.88 -7.79
C LYS A 2 17.07 -0.32 -7.79
N LYS A 3 16.21 -0.44 -6.77
CA LYS A 3 15.11 -1.41 -6.79
C LYS A 3 14.06 -0.89 -7.77
N GLN A 4 14.10 -1.38 -9.01
CA GLN A 4 13.06 -1.10 -10.00
C GLN A 4 11.74 -1.69 -9.48
N ILE A 5 10.77 -0.83 -9.17
CA ILE A 5 9.40 -1.24 -8.83
C ILE A 5 8.72 -1.64 -10.15
N LEU A 6 9.08 -2.83 -10.63
CA LEU A 6 8.55 -3.46 -11.83
C LEU A 6 7.27 -4.21 -11.47
N ASN A 7 6.18 -3.49 -11.23
CA ASN A 7 4.83 -4.09 -11.18
C ASN A 7 3.82 -3.17 -11.87
N LEU A 8 4.08 -2.81 -13.13
CA LEU A 8 3.09 -2.22 -14.04
C LEU A 8 2.06 -3.29 -14.48
N GLY A 9 1.11 -3.62 -13.62
CA GLY A 9 -0.15 -4.28 -14.03
C GLY A 9 -0.34 -5.74 -13.63
N LYS A 10 0.56 -6.36 -12.86
CA LYS A 10 0.30 -7.69 -12.26
C LYS A 10 -0.21 -7.52 -10.83
N PRO A 11 -1.38 -8.07 -10.46
CA PRO A 11 -1.84 -8.04 -9.08
C PRO A 11 -0.79 -8.70 -8.19
N LEU A 12 -0.29 -7.93 -7.22
CA LEU A 12 0.73 -8.38 -6.30
C LEU A 12 0.14 -9.46 -5.39
N THR A 13 0.75 -10.65 -5.34
CA THR A 13 0.30 -11.69 -4.42
C THR A 13 0.43 -11.21 -2.97
N LYS A 14 -0.45 -11.69 -2.07
CA LYS A 14 -0.44 -11.28 -0.66
C LYS A 14 0.94 -11.47 -0.01
N GLU A 15 1.65 -12.53 -0.36
CA GLU A 15 3.01 -12.82 0.12
C GLU A 15 4.00 -11.71 -0.25
N LYS A 16 3.88 -11.15 -1.47
CA LYS A 16 4.71 -10.04 -1.91
C LYS A 16 4.27 -8.70 -1.31
N GLN A 17 2.98 -8.52 -1.03
CA GLN A 17 2.49 -7.37 -0.27
C GLN A 17 3.08 -7.33 1.14
N VAL A 18 3.25 -8.49 1.79
CA VAL A 18 3.92 -8.57 3.10
C VAL A 18 5.34 -8.01 3.03
N GLN A 19 6.08 -8.33 1.95
CA GLN A 19 7.46 -7.85 1.76
C GLN A 19 7.56 -6.36 1.41
N ILE A 20 6.53 -5.77 0.77
CA ILE A 20 6.57 -4.37 0.32
C ILE A 20 5.96 -3.42 1.37
N ASN A 21 4.80 -3.77 1.91
CA ASN A 21 4.03 -2.91 2.82
C ASN A 21 4.14 -3.34 4.29
N GLY A 22 5.02 -4.29 4.62
CA GLY A 22 5.12 -4.85 5.97
C GLY A 22 3.84 -5.58 6.42
N GLY A 23 3.08 -6.11 5.47
CA GLY A 23 1.79 -6.78 5.73
C GLY A 23 0.60 -5.83 5.87
N ARG A 24 0.81 -4.52 5.69
CA ARG A 24 -0.28 -3.53 5.72
C ARG A 24 -1.06 -3.49 4.40
N LYS A 25 -2.35 -3.21 4.51
CA LYS A 25 -3.29 -3.14 3.39
C LYS A 25 -2.99 -1.88 2.56
N GLN A 26 -3.02 -2.01 1.23
CA GLN A 26 -3.03 -0.84 0.35
C GLN A 26 -4.42 -0.19 0.43
N CYS A 27 -4.50 0.97 1.08
CA CYS A 27 -5.73 1.74 1.27
C CYS A 27 -5.87 2.88 0.23
N LYS A 28 -4.86 3.08 -0.63
CA LYS A 28 -4.85 4.11 -1.68
C LYS A 28 -4.57 3.53 -3.08
N PRO A 29 -5.48 2.74 -3.68
CA PRO A 29 -5.26 2.15 -5.01
C PRO A 29 -5.30 3.16 -6.16
N HIS A 30 -6.09 4.24 -6.04
CA HIS A 30 -6.32 5.24 -7.11
C HIS A 30 -6.07 6.68 -6.63
N SER A 31 -5.04 6.87 -5.81
CA SER A 31 -4.68 8.19 -5.25
C SER A 31 -5.66 8.78 -4.22
N VAL A 32 -6.72 8.07 -3.87
CA VAL A 32 -7.65 8.43 -2.78
C VAL A 32 -7.67 7.31 -1.75
N CYS A 33 -7.63 7.67 -0.47
CA CYS A 33 -7.78 6.71 0.62
C CYS A 33 -9.23 6.19 0.63
N ILE A 34 -9.41 4.90 0.36
CA ILE A 34 -10.71 4.20 0.43
C ILE A 34 -10.99 3.64 1.83
N ASP A 35 -9.99 3.68 2.71
CA ASP A 35 -9.97 3.09 4.04
C ASP A 35 -8.94 3.86 4.88
N TYR A 36 -9.14 3.93 6.20
CA TYR A 36 -8.27 4.69 7.11
C TYR A 36 -7.97 3.92 8.38
N GLY A 37 -6.73 4.05 8.87
CA GLY A 37 -6.30 3.47 10.13
C GLY A 37 -4.92 2.82 10.08
N ARG A 38 -4.44 2.32 11.22
CA ARG A 38 -3.08 1.76 11.38
C ARG A 38 -2.83 0.49 10.56
N HIS A 39 -3.88 -0.13 10.02
CA HIS A 39 -3.79 -1.26 9.10
C HIS A 39 -3.39 -0.84 7.67
N CYS A 40 -3.45 0.44 7.34
CA CYS A 40 -3.09 0.98 6.03
C CYS A 40 -1.57 1.13 5.87
N ALA A 41 -1.07 0.80 4.67
CA ALA A 41 0.33 0.95 4.32
C ALA A 41 0.71 2.43 4.11
N GLU A 42 -0.22 3.23 3.59
CA GLU A 42 -0.02 4.64 3.29
C GLU A 42 -0.22 5.51 4.53
N LEU A 43 0.82 6.23 4.96
CA LEU A 43 0.81 7.06 6.17
C LEU A 43 -0.32 8.10 6.18
N GLU A 44 -0.58 8.74 5.06
CA GLU A 44 -1.70 9.69 4.90
C GLU A 44 -3.07 9.02 5.15
N CYS A 45 -3.22 7.73 4.82
CA CYS A 45 -4.44 6.98 5.14
C CYS A 45 -4.42 6.45 6.59
N VAL A 46 -3.27 6.43 7.27
CA VAL A 46 -3.21 6.04 8.69
C VAL A 46 -3.81 7.11 9.60
N PHE A 47 -3.58 8.39 9.28
CA PHE A 47 -3.97 9.51 10.13
C PHE A 47 -5.35 10.12 9.84
N GLY A 48 -6.04 9.66 8.79
CA GLY A 48 -7.38 10.14 8.45
C GLY A 48 -7.39 11.51 7.75
N PRO A 49 -8.50 11.90 7.12
CA PRO A 49 -8.75 13.31 6.84
C PRO A 49 -9.14 13.94 8.19
N PHE A 50 -8.38 14.92 8.63
CA PHE A 50 -8.75 15.75 9.77
C PHE A 50 -10.13 16.40 9.56
#